data_AF-A0A4Q3VFR7-F1
#
_entry.id   AF-A0A4Q3VFR7-F1
#
_cell.length_a   1.000
_cell.length_b   1.000
_cell.length_c   1.000
_cell.angle_alpha   90.00
_cell.angle_beta   90.00
_cell.angle_gamma   90.00
#
_symmetry.space_group_name_H-M   'P 1'
#
loop_
_entity.id
_entity.type
_entity.pdbx_description
1 polymer ?
#
loop_
_entity_poly.entity_id
_entity_poly.type
_entity_poly.pdbx_seq_one_letter_code
_entity_poly.pdbx_strand_id
1 'polypeptide(L)'
;MRRVVSLFLPNWPTDRHYRAQETAQQLPGELPPDVRRDQPLALIASDGGAKVVYAANAAARRSGLSIGMSATQAQAIVPNLDTRLASPDDDQAALERLGLWAIRRYSPAVAVDPPDGLVLDATGASHLFGGEAAMLDDLIQRLGSSSIAARAGLASTWGTAHAAARFMAPLASIIAPDDTAAVLSGLPLRALRLDAETVTELRRLGFETLGELANTPRAPLALRFGQGLLLRIDQAYGRQPEPFIPLEPPELPRVTRGFAEPIGAPETLHRYTAKLCQQLCDALQMRMIGASQLDLLFVRIDSRIEAIRAGLARPSRDAARLTRLLGDRIETIDPGPGVERMTLVASRTDNLIPLPGGVLGEAPPRDISE
;
A
#
# COMPACT_ATOMS: atom_id res chain seq x y z
N MET A 1 11.35 -12.50 10.12
CA MET A 1 12.05 -11.32 9.56
C MET A 1 11.02 -10.40 8.92
N ARG A 2 11.18 -9.08 9.05
CA ARG A 2 10.24 -8.12 8.50
C ARG A 2 10.26 -8.14 6.97
N ARG A 3 9.08 -8.07 6.36
CA ARG A 3 8.89 -8.00 4.91
C ARG A 3 7.87 -6.92 4.59
N VAL A 4 8.25 -5.97 3.74
CA VAL A 4 7.45 -4.81 3.36
C VAL A 4 7.25 -4.85 1.86
N VAL A 5 6.01 -4.67 1.41
CA VAL A 5 5.66 -4.48 0.00
C VAL A 5 5.42 -3.00 -0.26
N SER A 6 6.05 -2.46 -1.29
CA SER A 6 5.67 -1.19 -1.89
C SER A 6 4.99 -1.47 -3.22
N LEU A 7 3.73 -1.06 -3.32
CA LEU A 7 2.94 -1.08 -4.55
C LEU A 7 3.07 0.29 -5.22
N PHE A 8 3.35 0.30 -6.51
CA PHE A 8 3.49 1.49 -7.35
C PHE A 8 2.53 1.42 -8.54
N LEU A 9 1.82 2.52 -8.77
CA LEU A 9 0.75 2.68 -9.74
C LEU A 9 1.15 3.77 -10.75
N PRO A 10 1.99 3.47 -11.76
CA PRO A 10 2.65 4.48 -12.60
C PRO A 10 1.71 5.41 -13.40
N ASN A 11 0.45 5.00 -13.56
CA ASN A 11 -0.57 5.70 -14.34
C ASN A 11 -1.82 5.98 -13.49
N TRP A 12 -1.67 6.04 -12.16
CA TRP A 12 -2.80 6.09 -11.23
C TRP A 12 -3.88 7.13 -11.61
N PRO A 13 -3.55 8.41 -11.90
CA PRO A 13 -4.58 9.38 -12.24
C PRO A 13 -5.36 9.06 -13.52
N THR A 14 -4.68 8.56 -14.55
CA THR A 14 -5.34 8.19 -15.82
C THR A 14 -6.15 6.91 -15.69
N ASP A 15 -5.64 5.91 -14.96
CA ASP A 15 -6.33 4.63 -14.76
C ASP A 15 -7.62 4.85 -13.94
N ARG A 16 -7.55 5.68 -12.88
CA ARG A 16 -8.71 6.10 -12.08
C ARG A 16 -9.72 6.90 -12.91
N HIS A 17 -9.24 7.82 -13.76
CA HIS A 17 -10.13 8.59 -14.65
C HIS A 17 -10.91 7.69 -15.61
N TYR A 18 -10.24 6.72 -16.24
CA TYR A 18 -10.91 5.77 -17.12
C TYR A 18 -11.94 4.91 -16.37
N ARG A 19 -11.59 4.42 -15.17
CA ARG A 19 -12.51 3.64 -14.34
C ARG A 19 -13.77 4.44 -13.98
N ALA A 20 -13.62 5.69 -13.57
CA ALA A 20 -14.77 6.55 -13.23
C ALA A 20 -15.73 6.74 -14.42
N GLN A 21 -15.21 6.87 -15.65
CA GLN A 21 -16.03 6.95 -16.85
C GLN A 21 -16.74 5.63 -17.17
N GLU A 22 -16.04 4.51 -17.02
CA GLU A 22 -16.62 3.18 -17.24
C GLU A 22 -17.73 2.83 -16.23
N THR A 23 -17.63 3.31 -14.99
CA THR A 23 -18.71 3.18 -13.99
C THR A 23 -19.91 4.07 -14.36
N ALA A 24 -19.67 5.32 -14.78
CA ALA A 24 -20.74 6.21 -15.22
C ALA A 24 -21.52 5.68 -16.44
N GLN A 25 -20.84 4.98 -17.37
CA GLN A 25 -21.48 4.31 -18.52
C GLN A 25 -22.53 3.25 -18.14
N GLN A 26 -22.49 2.72 -16.91
CA GLN A 26 -23.40 1.67 -16.47
C GLN A 26 -24.72 2.23 -15.89
N LEU A 27 -24.85 3.56 -15.73
CA LEU A 27 -26.11 4.18 -15.33
C LEU A 27 -27.07 4.31 -16.55
N PRO A 28 -28.36 3.95 -16.40
CA PRO A 28 -29.32 4.06 -17.49
C PRO A 28 -29.67 5.52 -17.80
N GLY A 29 -29.46 5.96 -19.06
CA GLY A 29 -30.02 7.22 -19.59
C GLY A 29 -29.00 8.24 -20.13
N GLU A 30 -27.70 8.02 -19.96
CA GLU A 30 -26.66 8.91 -20.51
C GLU A 30 -25.97 8.28 -21.74
N LEU A 31 -25.67 9.11 -22.75
CA LEU A 31 -24.85 8.70 -23.90
C LEU A 31 -23.46 8.29 -23.37
N PRO A 32 -22.96 7.08 -23.68
CA PRO A 32 -21.70 6.62 -23.13
C PRO A 32 -20.53 7.49 -23.63
N PRO A 33 -19.64 7.99 -22.76
CA PRO A 33 -18.40 8.62 -23.21
C PRO A 33 -17.55 7.63 -24.03
N ASP A 34 -16.98 8.08 -25.15
CA ASP A 34 -16.06 7.26 -25.98
C ASP A 34 -14.72 7.07 -25.24
N VAL A 35 -14.63 6.06 -24.38
CA VAL A 35 -13.43 5.75 -23.60
C VAL A 35 -12.39 5.06 -24.49
N ARG A 36 -11.54 5.86 -25.13
CA ARG A 36 -10.44 5.40 -26.00
C ARG A 36 -9.12 5.44 -25.26
N ARG A 37 -8.72 4.32 -24.63
CA ARG A 37 -7.43 4.21 -23.91
C ARG A 37 -6.21 4.29 -24.84
N ASP A 38 -6.41 4.05 -26.13
CA ASP A 38 -5.42 4.11 -27.20
C ASP A 38 -5.20 5.53 -27.75
N GLN A 39 -6.12 6.47 -27.51
CA GLN A 39 -5.97 7.87 -27.90
C GLN A 39 -5.16 8.67 -26.88
N PRO A 40 -4.36 9.67 -27.30
CA PRO A 40 -3.63 10.53 -26.38
C PRO A 40 -4.55 11.28 -25.42
N LEU A 41 -4.36 11.06 -24.12
CA LEU A 41 -5.08 11.75 -23.04
C LEU A 41 -4.08 12.43 -22.10
N ALA A 42 -4.36 13.69 -21.74
CA ALA A 42 -3.69 14.41 -20.67
C ALA A 42 -4.71 14.94 -19.64
N LEU A 43 -4.41 14.72 -18.36
CA LEU A 43 -5.08 15.39 -17.25
C LEU A 43 -4.30 16.67 -16.93
N ILE A 44 -5.01 17.79 -16.83
CA ILE A 44 -4.45 19.13 -16.66
C ILE A 44 -4.79 19.66 -15.26
N ALA A 45 -3.78 20.16 -14.54
CA ALA A 45 -3.96 20.86 -13.27
C ALA A 45 -3.53 22.33 -13.40
N SER A 46 -3.95 23.15 -12.44
CA SER A 46 -3.44 24.51 -12.27
C SER A 46 -2.26 24.48 -11.31
N ASP A 47 -1.11 25.00 -11.74
CA ASP A 47 0.09 25.17 -10.93
C ASP A 47 0.52 26.64 -11.00
N GLY A 48 0.45 27.37 -9.89
CA GLY A 48 0.74 28.80 -9.84
C GLY A 48 -0.10 29.67 -10.80
N GLY A 49 -1.29 29.20 -11.21
CA GLY A 49 -2.15 29.85 -12.20
C GLY A 49 -1.89 29.43 -13.66
N ALA A 50 -0.81 28.68 -13.92
CA ALA A 50 -0.54 28.09 -15.23
C ALA A 50 -1.21 26.71 -15.37
N LYS A 51 -1.77 26.40 -16.54
CA LYS A 51 -2.31 25.07 -16.84
C LYS A 51 -1.20 24.15 -17.31
N VAL A 52 -0.95 23.07 -16.57
CA VAL A 52 0.13 22.11 -16.83
C VAL A 52 -0.39 20.67 -16.88
N VAL A 53 0.31 19.81 -17.61
CA VAL A 53 0.07 18.36 -17.67
C VAL A 53 0.37 17.76 -16.30
N TYR A 54 -0.68 17.34 -15.60
CA TYR A 54 -0.60 16.63 -14.32
C TYR A 54 -0.32 15.15 -14.51
N ALA A 55 -1.02 14.52 -15.46
CA ALA A 55 -0.82 13.13 -15.82
C ALA A 55 -1.08 12.93 -17.32
N ALA A 56 -0.41 11.93 -17.92
CA ALA A 56 -0.58 11.58 -19.32
C ALA A 56 -0.58 10.07 -19.48
N ASN A 57 -1.45 9.56 -20.36
CA ASN A 57 -1.52 8.13 -20.65
C ASN A 57 -0.33 7.69 -21.55
N ALA A 58 -0.22 6.38 -21.78
CA ALA A 58 0.90 5.83 -22.56
C ALA A 58 0.95 6.33 -24.02
N ALA A 59 -0.21 6.57 -24.66
CA ALA A 59 -0.27 7.14 -26.00
C ALA A 59 0.27 8.56 -26.04
N ALA A 60 -0.16 9.42 -25.12
CA ALA A 60 0.33 10.80 -24.99
C ALA A 60 1.84 10.84 -24.70
N ARG A 61 2.35 10.02 -23.78
CA ARG A 61 3.78 9.97 -23.46
C ARG A 61 4.64 9.53 -24.66
N ARG A 62 4.18 8.54 -25.44
CA ARG A 62 4.88 8.11 -26.67
C ARG A 62 4.97 9.20 -27.73
N SER A 63 4.00 10.12 -27.75
CA SER A 63 4.02 11.29 -28.62
C SER A 63 4.85 12.47 -28.07
N GLY A 64 5.57 12.29 -26.95
CA GLY A 64 6.50 13.29 -26.41
C GLY A 64 5.93 14.17 -25.29
N LEU A 65 4.72 13.90 -24.79
CA LEU A 65 4.20 14.63 -23.63
C LEU A 65 4.95 14.23 -22.36
N SER A 66 5.22 15.24 -21.54
CA SER A 66 5.85 15.09 -20.23
C SER A 66 5.01 15.77 -19.17
N ILE A 67 5.02 15.22 -17.96
CA ILE A 67 4.39 15.83 -16.77
C ILE A 67 5.06 17.19 -16.51
N GLY A 68 4.27 18.20 -16.12
CA GLY A 68 4.72 19.58 -15.90
C GLY A 68 4.77 20.46 -17.16
N MET A 69 4.61 19.88 -18.35
CA MET A 69 4.53 20.64 -19.61
C MET A 69 3.27 21.54 -19.63
N SER A 70 3.36 22.74 -20.19
CA SER A 70 2.18 23.61 -20.34
C SER A 70 1.11 22.97 -21.23
N ALA A 71 -0.17 23.17 -20.92
CA ALA A 71 -1.27 22.62 -21.71
C ALA A 71 -1.22 23.07 -23.19
N THR A 72 -0.83 24.32 -23.44
CA THR A 72 -0.66 24.87 -24.79
C THR A 72 0.44 24.16 -25.56
N GLN A 73 1.59 23.90 -24.92
CA GLN A 73 2.69 23.16 -25.54
C GLN A 73 2.29 21.70 -25.81
N ALA A 74 1.58 21.06 -24.88
CA ALA A 74 1.11 19.69 -25.05
C ALA A 74 0.17 19.55 -26.27
N GLN A 75 -0.76 20.49 -26.45
CA GLN A 75 -1.66 20.54 -27.63
C GLN A 75 -0.91 20.82 -28.93
N ALA A 76 0.16 21.62 -28.90
CA ALA A 76 0.99 21.87 -30.07
C ALA A 76 1.77 20.61 -30.51
N ILE A 77 2.24 19.80 -29.56
CA ILE A 77 2.96 18.54 -29.85
C ILE A 77 1.99 17.45 -30.32
N VAL A 78 0.79 17.39 -29.73
CA VAL A 78 -0.23 16.37 -30.05
C VAL A 78 -1.54 17.06 -30.45
N PRO A 79 -1.77 17.28 -31.76
CA PRO A 79 -2.93 18.04 -32.27
C PRO A 79 -4.30 17.45 -31.87
N ASN A 80 -4.36 16.14 -31.64
CA ASN A 80 -5.56 15.36 -31.29
C ASN A 80 -5.54 14.90 -29.83
N LEU A 81 -4.94 15.69 -28.94
CA LEU A 81 -4.88 15.42 -27.50
C LEU A 81 -6.24 15.65 -26.83
N ASP A 82 -6.82 14.61 -26.22
CA ASP A 82 -7.91 14.79 -25.27
C ASP A 82 -7.34 15.40 -23.98
N THR A 83 -7.89 16.53 -23.54
CA THR A 83 -7.50 17.20 -22.30
C THR A 83 -8.65 17.22 -21.32
N ARG A 84 -8.43 16.69 -20.12
CA ARG A 84 -9.42 16.69 -19.02
C ARG A 84 -8.85 17.38 -17.80
N LEU A 85 -9.70 17.80 -16.88
CA LEU A 85 -9.24 18.34 -15.60
C LEU A 85 -8.73 17.21 -14.69
N ALA A 86 -7.57 17.41 -14.09
CA ALA A 86 -7.08 16.57 -13.01
C ALA A 86 -7.90 16.81 -11.74
N SER A 87 -8.04 15.78 -10.92
CA SER A 87 -8.66 15.86 -9.60
C SER A 87 -7.78 15.10 -8.61
N PRO A 88 -6.74 15.77 -8.05
CA PRO A 88 -5.83 15.14 -7.09
C PRO A 88 -6.54 14.64 -5.83
N ASP A 89 -7.62 15.30 -5.42
CA ASP A 89 -8.43 14.89 -4.27
C ASP A 89 -9.15 13.56 -4.55
N ASP A 90 -9.71 13.39 -5.75
CA ASP A 90 -10.31 12.12 -6.17
C ASP A 90 -9.26 11.01 -6.33
N ASP A 91 -8.05 11.35 -6.79
CA ASP A 91 -6.91 10.44 -6.87
C ASP A 91 -6.52 9.91 -5.48
N GLN A 92 -6.42 10.81 -4.50
CA GLN A 92 -6.09 10.46 -3.12
C GLN A 92 -7.21 9.61 -2.49
N ALA A 93 -8.47 10.01 -2.63
CA ALA A 93 -9.60 9.27 -2.08
C ALA A 93 -9.71 7.86 -2.69
N ALA A 94 -9.45 7.71 -3.99
CA ALA A 94 -9.43 6.39 -4.63
C ALA A 94 -8.24 5.54 -4.17
N LEU A 95 -7.09 6.15 -3.87
CA LEU A 95 -5.91 5.45 -3.36
C LEU A 95 -6.18 4.90 -1.95
N GLU A 96 -6.90 5.67 -1.12
CA GLU A 96 -7.38 5.21 0.18
C GLU A 96 -8.34 4.03 0.05
N ARG A 97 -9.33 4.09 -0.87
CA ARG A 97 -10.21 2.94 -1.16
C ARG A 97 -9.44 1.69 -1.60
N LEU A 98 -8.43 1.87 -2.46
CA LEU A 98 -7.53 0.79 -2.86
C LEU A 98 -6.75 0.22 -1.66
N GLY A 99 -6.30 1.09 -0.74
CA GLY A 99 -5.68 0.69 0.51
C GLY A 99 -6.62 -0.14 1.40
N LEU A 100 -7.88 0.25 1.52
CA LEU A 100 -8.90 -0.52 2.27
C LEU A 100 -9.16 -1.90 1.64
N TRP A 101 -9.20 -1.99 0.32
CA TRP A 101 -9.25 -3.28 -0.40
C TRP A 101 -8.04 -4.15 -0.07
N ALA A 102 -6.85 -3.56 -0.12
CA ALA A 102 -5.61 -4.26 0.20
C ALA A 102 -5.56 -4.73 1.66
N ILE A 103 -6.15 -3.97 2.59
CA ILE A 103 -6.29 -4.36 4.00
C ILE A 103 -7.03 -5.68 4.11
N ARG A 104 -8.20 -5.77 3.49
CA ARG A 104 -9.06 -6.96 3.60
C ARG A 104 -8.39 -8.22 3.04
N ARG A 105 -7.58 -8.06 1.98
CA ARG A 105 -7.03 -9.20 1.22
C ARG A 105 -5.62 -9.62 1.62
N TYR A 106 -4.69 -8.68 1.80
CA TYR A 106 -3.27 -8.98 1.88
C TYR A 106 -2.69 -8.84 3.29
N SER A 107 -2.90 -7.69 3.93
CA SER A 107 -2.30 -7.41 5.25
C SER A 107 -3.16 -6.44 6.05
N PRO A 108 -3.29 -6.56 7.37
CA PRO A 108 -3.97 -5.55 8.18
C PRO A 108 -3.20 -4.22 8.29
N ALA A 109 -1.91 -4.21 7.99
CA ALA A 109 -1.05 -3.03 8.06
C ALA A 109 -0.75 -2.52 6.64
N VAL A 110 -1.61 -1.63 6.15
CA VAL A 110 -1.47 -0.97 4.84
C VAL A 110 -1.62 0.53 5.01
N ALA A 111 -0.73 1.31 4.41
CA ALA A 111 -0.85 2.76 4.31
C ALA A 111 -0.78 3.22 2.85
N VAL A 112 -1.32 4.40 2.58
CA VAL A 112 -1.08 5.09 1.31
C VAL A 112 0.37 5.59 1.26
N ASP A 113 0.98 5.51 0.08
CA ASP A 113 2.28 6.10 -0.29
C ASP A 113 2.02 7.10 -1.43
N PRO A 114 1.45 8.29 -1.13
CA PRO A 114 1.05 9.23 -2.17
C PRO A 114 2.23 9.69 -3.03
N PRO A 115 1.98 10.05 -4.30
CA PRO A 115 0.66 10.17 -4.93
C PRO A 115 0.14 8.88 -5.60
N ASP A 116 0.95 7.83 -5.65
CA ASP A 116 0.78 6.75 -6.64
C ASP A 116 1.17 5.36 -6.11
N GLY A 117 0.96 5.10 -4.82
CA GLY A 117 1.32 3.81 -4.27
C GLY A 117 0.69 3.48 -2.93
N LEU A 118 0.93 2.23 -2.52
CA LEU A 118 0.63 1.74 -1.18
C LEU A 118 1.89 1.13 -0.57
N VAL A 119 1.95 1.12 0.75
CA VAL A 119 2.91 0.32 1.51
C VAL A 119 2.15 -0.69 2.37
N LEU A 120 2.60 -1.94 2.37
CA LEU A 120 1.99 -3.03 3.13
C LEU A 120 3.05 -3.74 3.95
N ASP A 121 2.74 -4.08 5.20
CA ASP A 121 3.55 -5.04 5.95
C ASP A 121 3.15 -6.46 5.53
N ALA A 122 4.02 -7.16 4.84
CA ALA A 122 3.80 -8.53 4.41
C ALA A 122 4.39 -9.57 5.38
N THR A 123 4.90 -9.13 6.54
CA THR A 123 5.47 -10.01 7.56
C THR A 123 4.43 -11.04 8.00
N GLY A 124 4.75 -12.32 7.80
CA GLY A 124 3.85 -13.41 8.14
C GLY A 124 2.59 -13.49 7.26
N ALA A 125 2.39 -12.64 6.25
CA ALA A 125 1.21 -12.69 5.37
C ALA A 125 1.43 -13.63 4.17
N SER A 126 2.65 -13.72 3.65
CA SER A 126 2.98 -14.41 2.40
C SER A 126 2.66 -15.91 2.39
N HIS A 127 2.69 -16.60 3.53
CA HIS A 127 2.35 -18.02 3.63
C HIS A 127 0.89 -18.33 3.20
N LEU A 128 -0.03 -17.37 3.36
CA LEU A 128 -1.43 -17.50 2.94
C LEU A 128 -1.58 -17.56 1.40
N PHE A 129 -0.55 -17.16 0.67
CA PHE A 129 -0.52 -17.11 -0.79
C PHE A 129 0.39 -18.20 -1.38
N GLY A 130 1.02 -19.04 -0.55
CA GLY A 130 2.03 -20.00 -1.00
C GLY A 130 3.43 -19.40 -1.19
N GLY A 131 3.68 -18.19 -0.69
CA GLY A 131 4.99 -17.54 -0.72
C GLY A 131 4.94 -16.08 -1.17
N GLU A 132 6.08 -15.40 -1.07
CA GLU A 132 6.21 -13.98 -1.40
C GLU A 132 5.97 -13.69 -2.90
N ALA A 133 6.48 -14.54 -3.79
CA ALA A 133 6.28 -14.41 -5.23
C ALA A 133 4.80 -14.53 -5.61
N ALA A 134 4.14 -15.58 -5.14
CA ALA A 134 2.72 -15.79 -5.40
C ALA A 134 1.83 -14.67 -4.83
N MET A 135 2.20 -14.08 -3.69
CA MET A 135 1.51 -12.91 -3.15
C MET A 135 1.63 -11.68 -4.06
N LEU A 136 2.83 -11.38 -4.57
CA LEU A 136 3.03 -10.25 -5.49
C LEU A 136 2.34 -10.49 -6.85
N ASP A 137 2.39 -11.72 -7.34
CA ASP A 137 1.72 -12.09 -8.60
C ASP A 137 0.20 -11.95 -8.48
N ASP A 138 -0.43 -12.45 -7.40
CA ASP A 138 -1.87 -12.26 -7.15
C ASP A 138 -2.23 -10.76 -7.06
N LEU A 139 -1.39 -9.96 -6.39
CA LEU A 139 -1.57 -8.51 -6.28
C LEU A 139 -1.55 -7.81 -7.63
N ILE A 140 -0.53 -8.05 -8.44
CA ILE A 140 -0.36 -7.41 -9.75
C ILE A 140 -1.43 -7.90 -10.72
N GLN A 141 -1.73 -9.21 -10.76
CA GLN A 141 -2.73 -9.77 -11.65
C GLN A 141 -4.12 -9.20 -11.38
N ARG A 142 -4.53 -9.09 -10.11
CA ARG A 142 -5.85 -8.52 -9.77
C ARG A 142 -5.98 -7.06 -10.20
N LEU A 143 -4.96 -6.25 -9.93
CA LEU A 143 -4.93 -4.85 -10.38
C LEU A 143 -4.99 -4.75 -11.90
N GLY A 144 -4.22 -5.58 -12.60
CA GLY A 144 -4.26 -5.71 -14.05
C GLY A 144 -5.63 -6.12 -14.59
N SER A 145 -6.34 -7.05 -13.94
CA SER A 145 -7.71 -7.46 -14.30
C SER A 145 -8.74 -6.35 -14.15
N SER A 146 -8.45 -5.31 -13.36
CA SER A 146 -9.27 -4.09 -13.28
C SER A 146 -8.64 -2.89 -13.97
N SER A 147 -7.74 -3.17 -14.91
CA SER A 147 -7.11 -2.20 -15.80
C SER A 147 -6.36 -1.07 -15.06
N ILE A 148 -5.75 -1.43 -13.93
CA ILE A 148 -4.81 -0.58 -13.17
C ILE A 148 -3.40 -1.12 -13.42
N ALA A 149 -2.52 -0.29 -13.94
CA ALA A 149 -1.11 -0.63 -14.08
C ALA A 149 -0.45 -0.65 -12.70
N ALA A 150 0.24 -1.75 -12.38
CA ALA A 150 0.85 -1.96 -11.08
C ALA A 150 2.25 -2.58 -11.18
N ARG A 151 3.13 -2.16 -10.28
CA ARG A 151 4.44 -2.74 -10.02
C ARG A 151 4.63 -2.87 -8.52
N ALA A 152 5.32 -3.91 -8.08
CA ALA A 152 5.52 -4.16 -6.66
C ALA A 152 6.98 -4.54 -6.37
N GLY A 153 7.50 -3.97 -5.30
CA GLY A 153 8.77 -4.36 -4.70
C GLY A 153 8.53 -4.91 -3.30
N LEU A 154 9.21 -6.00 -2.95
CA LEU A 154 9.16 -6.61 -1.62
C LEU A 154 10.58 -6.69 -1.06
N ALA A 155 10.80 -6.09 0.10
CA ALA A 155 12.10 -6.04 0.75
C ALA A 155 11.97 -6.01 2.28
N SER A 156 13.09 -5.95 3.00
CA SER A 156 13.07 -5.81 4.47
C SER A 156 12.84 -4.38 4.97
N THR A 157 12.93 -3.39 4.08
CA THR A 157 12.68 -1.98 4.38
C THR A 157 11.72 -1.37 3.36
N TRP A 158 10.94 -0.38 3.78
CA TRP A 158 10.06 0.36 2.87
C TRP A 158 10.88 1.09 1.80
N GLY A 159 11.98 1.76 2.18
CA GLY A 159 12.85 2.43 1.20
C GLY A 159 13.38 1.50 0.10
N THR A 160 13.79 0.27 0.41
CA THR A 160 14.24 -0.69 -0.62
C THR A 160 13.07 -1.20 -1.46
N ALA A 161 11.95 -1.54 -0.83
CA ALA A 161 10.75 -1.98 -1.55
C ALA A 161 10.26 -0.90 -2.52
N HIS A 162 10.23 0.35 -2.08
CA HIS A 162 9.84 1.52 -2.88
C HIS A 162 10.79 1.73 -4.06
N ALA A 163 12.11 1.66 -3.82
CA ALA A 163 13.12 1.77 -4.85
C ALA A 163 12.97 0.66 -5.92
N ALA A 164 12.76 -0.58 -5.49
CA ALA A 164 12.56 -1.72 -6.36
C ALA A 164 11.30 -1.57 -7.23
N ALA A 165 10.15 -1.24 -6.62
CA ALA A 165 8.86 -1.09 -7.32
C ALA A 165 8.90 -0.05 -8.45
N ARG A 166 9.67 1.03 -8.28
CA ARG A 166 9.71 2.17 -9.20
C ARG A 166 10.84 2.09 -10.22
N PHE A 167 12.02 1.62 -9.82
CA PHE A 167 13.25 1.77 -10.62
C PHE A 167 13.82 0.48 -11.19
N MET A 168 13.34 -0.72 -10.81
CA MET A 168 13.82 -1.99 -11.37
C MET A 168 12.93 -2.49 -12.51
N ALA A 169 13.50 -3.04 -13.58
CA ALA A 169 12.72 -3.42 -14.78
C ALA A 169 11.50 -4.37 -14.54
N PRO A 170 11.55 -5.39 -13.66
CA PRO A 170 10.43 -6.30 -13.46
C PRO A 170 9.18 -5.64 -12.86
N LEU A 171 8.01 -6.22 -13.14
CA LEU A 171 6.76 -5.80 -12.50
C LEU A 171 6.70 -6.20 -11.03
N ALA A 172 7.23 -7.36 -10.67
CA ALA A 172 7.41 -7.84 -9.30
C ALA A 172 8.90 -8.02 -9.01
N SER A 173 9.41 -7.42 -7.93
CA SER A 173 10.79 -7.57 -7.49
C SER A 173 10.85 -7.97 -6.03
N ILE A 174 11.58 -9.04 -5.71
CA ILE A 174 11.79 -9.51 -4.34
C ILE A 174 13.27 -9.37 -4.01
N ILE A 175 13.58 -8.57 -2.99
CA ILE A 175 14.94 -8.31 -2.54
C ILE A 175 15.15 -9.05 -1.22
N ALA A 176 16.14 -9.96 -1.20
CA ALA A 176 16.56 -10.60 0.03
C ALA A 176 17.26 -9.58 0.94
N PRO A 177 17.22 -9.76 2.28
CA PRO A 177 17.87 -8.83 3.21
C PRO A 177 19.34 -8.56 2.84
N ASP A 178 20.08 -9.61 2.48
CA ASP A 178 21.50 -9.56 2.18
C ASP A 178 21.81 -8.88 0.83
N ASP A 179 20.84 -8.82 -0.08
CA ASP A 179 20.99 -8.20 -1.40
C ASP A 179 20.70 -6.69 -1.39
N THR A 180 20.20 -6.15 -0.27
CA THR A 180 19.73 -4.75 -0.17
C THR A 180 20.79 -3.75 -0.66
N ALA A 181 22.03 -3.86 -0.17
CA ALA A 181 23.08 -2.91 -0.52
C ALA A 181 23.48 -2.99 -2.00
N ALA A 182 23.57 -4.21 -2.54
CA ALA A 182 23.94 -4.46 -3.94
C ALA A 182 22.87 -3.97 -4.93
N VAL A 183 21.59 -4.15 -4.57
CA VAL A 183 20.47 -3.68 -5.40
C VAL A 183 20.38 -2.16 -5.37
N LEU A 184 20.45 -1.56 -4.17
CA LEU A 184 20.33 -0.11 -4.02
C LEU A 184 21.49 0.63 -4.70
N SER A 185 22.71 0.09 -4.69
CA SER A 185 23.90 0.81 -5.16
C SER A 185 23.79 1.30 -6.61
N GLY A 186 23.12 0.56 -7.49
CA GLY A 186 22.95 0.90 -8.90
C GLY A 186 21.73 1.79 -9.21
N LEU A 187 20.91 2.12 -8.22
CA LEU A 187 19.68 2.89 -8.42
C LEU A 187 19.95 4.42 -8.42
N PRO A 188 19.11 5.20 -9.11
CA PRO A 188 19.27 6.65 -9.17
C PRO A 188 18.86 7.33 -7.86
N LEU A 189 19.39 8.53 -7.59
CA LEU A 189 19.09 9.32 -6.37
C LEU A 189 17.61 9.49 -6.04
N ARG A 190 16.75 9.63 -7.07
CA ARG A 190 15.29 9.73 -6.91
C ARG A 190 14.65 8.53 -6.19
N ALA A 191 15.34 7.39 -6.11
CA ALA A 191 14.89 6.23 -5.36
C ALA A 191 14.83 6.45 -3.84
N LEU A 192 15.51 7.47 -3.31
CA LEU A 192 15.48 7.83 -1.89
C LEU A 192 14.26 8.69 -1.48
N ARG A 193 13.31 8.95 -2.38
CA ARG A 193 12.14 9.83 -2.10
C ARG A 193 12.56 11.22 -1.63
N LEU A 194 13.60 11.75 -2.27
CA LEU A 194 14.09 13.10 -2.08
C LEU A 194 13.29 14.05 -2.97
N ASP A 195 13.16 15.30 -2.55
CA ASP A 195 12.58 16.35 -3.38
C ASP A 195 13.46 16.62 -4.63
N ALA A 196 12.84 17.17 -5.66
CA ALA A 196 13.50 17.36 -6.96
C ALA A 196 14.68 18.34 -6.90
N GLU A 197 14.64 19.31 -6.00
CA GLU A 197 15.71 20.30 -5.82
C GLU A 197 16.95 19.63 -5.24
N THR A 198 16.81 18.87 -4.15
CA THR A 198 17.88 18.07 -3.54
C THR A 198 18.50 17.10 -4.55
N VAL A 199 17.69 16.40 -5.34
CA VAL A 199 18.20 15.50 -6.39
C VAL A 199 19.02 16.25 -7.44
N THR A 200 18.54 17.44 -7.84
CA THR A 200 19.23 18.27 -8.84
C THR A 200 20.55 18.80 -8.29
N GLU A 201 20.58 19.23 -7.04
CA GLU A 201 21.81 19.70 -6.39
C GLU A 201 22.82 18.57 -6.21
N LEU A 202 22.40 17.39 -5.76
CA LEU A 202 23.27 16.22 -5.64
C LEU A 202 23.91 15.84 -7.00
N ARG A 203 23.13 15.88 -8.08
CA ARG A 203 23.67 15.67 -9.43
C ARG A 203 24.67 16.74 -9.85
N ARG A 204 24.43 18.02 -9.50
CA ARG A 204 25.40 19.10 -9.76
C ARG A 204 26.73 18.88 -9.04
N LEU A 205 26.72 18.17 -7.91
CA LEU A 205 27.93 17.77 -7.18
C LEU A 205 28.57 16.48 -7.71
N GLY A 206 27.98 15.86 -8.74
CA GLY A 206 28.51 14.66 -9.40
C GLY A 206 27.99 13.34 -8.85
N PHE A 207 26.96 13.34 -8.00
CA PHE A 207 26.31 12.11 -7.56
C PHE A 207 25.24 11.65 -8.57
N GLU A 208 25.34 10.41 -9.04
CA GLU A 208 24.36 9.80 -9.93
C GLU A 208 23.62 8.63 -9.27
N THR A 209 24.30 7.89 -8.40
CA THR A 209 23.80 6.63 -7.84
C THR A 209 23.70 6.64 -6.32
N LEU A 210 22.84 5.78 -5.76
CA LEU A 210 22.73 5.64 -4.31
C LEU A 210 24.00 5.05 -3.68
N GLY A 211 24.76 4.25 -4.44
CA GLY A 211 26.01 3.66 -3.96
C GLY A 211 27.07 4.71 -3.68
N GLU A 212 27.25 5.66 -4.61
CA GLU A 212 28.16 6.80 -4.42
C GLU A 212 27.78 7.60 -3.18
N LEU A 213 26.49 7.92 -3.05
CA LEU A 213 26.00 8.71 -1.94
C LEU A 213 26.16 7.97 -0.59
N ALA A 214 25.89 6.66 -0.55
CA ALA A 214 26.01 5.85 0.67
C ALA A 214 27.46 5.65 1.14
N ASN A 215 28.43 5.72 0.21
CA ASN A 215 29.86 5.59 0.49
C ASN A 215 30.55 6.94 0.81
N THR A 216 29.81 8.05 0.76
CA THR A 216 30.34 9.39 1.02
C THR A 216 30.38 9.68 2.52
N PRO A 217 31.40 10.41 3.04
CA PRO A 217 31.43 10.84 4.42
C PRO A 217 30.16 11.58 4.84
N ARG A 218 29.58 11.17 5.97
CA ARG A 218 28.25 11.64 6.41
C ARG A 218 28.24 13.09 6.88
N ALA A 219 29.32 13.57 7.51
CA ALA A 219 29.36 14.90 8.11
C ALA A 219 29.23 16.04 7.05
N PRO A 220 29.96 16.02 5.92
CA PRO A 220 29.75 16.99 4.84
C PRO A 220 28.34 16.96 4.24
N LEU A 221 27.75 15.76 4.07
CA LEU A 221 26.40 15.61 3.55
C LEU A 221 25.36 16.22 4.51
N ALA A 222 25.48 15.96 5.81
CA ALA A 222 24.59 16.52 6.82
C ALA A 222 24.68 18.06 6.89
N LEU A 223 25.89 18.61 6.77
CA LEU A 223 26.09 20.06 6.82
C LEU A 223 25.45 20.78 5.63
N ARG A 224 25.42 20.16 4.45
CA ARG A 224 24.90 20.76 3.22
C ARG A 224 23.43 20.49 2.98
N PHE A 225 23.00 19.24 3.14
CA PHE A 225 21.64 18.77 2.80
C PHE A 225 20.76 18.49 4.02
N GLY A 226 21.31 18.67 5.23
CA GLY A 226 20.61 18.40 6.48
C GLY A 226 20.50 16.91 6.81
N GLN A 227 19.84 16.64 7.94
CA GLN A 227 19.65 15.27 8.46
C GLN A 227 18.62 14.45 7.66
N GLY A 228 17.73 15.10 6.91
CA GLY A 228 16.69 14.42 6.13
C GLY A 228 17.27 13.48 5.06
N LEU A 229 18.33 13.90 4.37
CA LEU A 229 19.04 13.07 3.39
C LEU A 229 19.61 11.80 4.04
N LEU A 230 20.32 11.97 5.16
CA LEU A 230 20.92 10.86 5.88
C LEU A 230 19.87 9.89 6.43
N LEU A 231 18.75 10.41 6.93
CA LEU A 231 17.63 9.61 7.36
C LEU A 231 17.07 8.75 6.22
N ARG A 232 16.87 9.31 5.03
CA ARG A 232 16.38 8.56 3.86
C ARG A 232 17.34 7.45 3.43
N ILE A 233 18.64 7.71 3.46
CA ILE A 233 19.67 6.70 3.21
C ILE A 233 19.56 5.60 4.26
N ASP A 234 19.53 5.95 5.54
CA ASP A 234 19.51 4.96 6.61
C ASP A 234 18.22 4.12 6.64
N GLN A 235 17.08 4.71 6.28
CA GLN A 235 15.81 3.99 6.11
C GLN A 235 15.87 3.02 4.93
N ALA A 236 16.43 3.43 3.78
CA ALA A 236 16.57 2.57 2.62
C ALA A 236 17.46 1.37 2.92
N TYR A 237 18.66 1.60 3.48
CA TYR A 237 19.62 0.55 3.83
C TYR A 237 19.29 -0.21 5.13
N GLY A 238 18.17 0.10 5.80
CA GLY A 238 17.69 -0.63 6.98
C GLY A 238 18.45 -0.37 8.28
N ARG A 239 19.24 0.70 8.32
CA ARG A 239 19.97 1.16 9.52
C ARG A 239 19.06 1.90 10.50
N GLN A 240 17.98 2.50 9.99
CA GLN A 240 16.94 3.17 10.79
C GLN A 240 15.56 2.62 10.40
N PRO A 241 14.65 2.39 11.37
CA PRO A 241 13.30 1.95 11.06
C PRO A 241 12.52 3.08 10.38
N GLU A 242 11.67 2.69 9.44
CA GLU A 242 10.66 3.55 8.84
C GLU A 242 9.28 2.98 9.18
N PRO A 243 8.61 3.48 10.24
CA PRO A 243 7.23 3.13 10.53
C PRO A 243 6.29 3.88 9.58
N PHE A 244 5.12 3.28 9.31
CA PHE A 244 4.01 3.93 8.63
C PHE A 244 2.74 3.73 9.45
N ILE A 245 1.79 4.65 9.29
CA ILE A 245 0.52 4.62 9.99
C ILE A 245 -0.49 3.92 9.08
N PRO A 246 -0.99 2.72 9.44
CA PRO A 246 -1.97 2.03 8.61
C PRO A 246 -3.28 2.81 8.50
N LEU A 247 -3.96 2.64 7.36
CA LEU A 247 -5.34 3.09 7.18
C LEU A 247 -6.24 2.37 8.18
N GLU A 248 -7.27 3.08 8.62
CA GLU A 248 -8.25 2.55 9.57
C GLU A 248 -9.61 2.38 8.89
N PRO A 249 -10.03 1.15 8.51
CA PRO A 249 -11.31 0.93 7.83
C PRO A 249 -12.50 1.19 8.76
N PRO A 250 -13.33 2.22 8.55
CA PRO A 250 -14.34 2.64 9.53
C PRO A 250 -15.46 1.60 9.75
N GLU A 251 -15.69 0.72 8.78
CA GLU A 251 -16.81 -0.23 8.79
C GLU A 251 -16.52 -1.50 9.61
N LEU A 252 -15.25 -1.88 9.75
CA LEU A 252 -14.87 -3.19 10.30
C LEU A 252 -15.13 -3.24 11.81
N PRO A 253 -15.85 -4.27 12.33
CA PRO A 253 -15.97 -4.49 13.77
C PRO A 253 -14.59 -4.65 14.38
N ARG A 254 -14.26 -3.79 15.35
CA ARG A 254 -12.98 -3.79 16.04
C ARG A 254 -13.12 -3.48 17.52
N VAL A 255 -12.17 -3.97 18.30
CA VAL A 255 -12.03 -3.67 19.73
C VAL A 255 -10.56 -3.40 20.03
N THR A 256 -10.31 -2.36 20.82
CA THR A 256 -8.96 -1.86 21.10
C THR A 256 -8.72 -1.76 22.59
N ARG A 257 -7.53 -2.14 23.03
CA ARG A 257 -7.06 -1.97 24.41
C ARG A 257 -5.71 -1.27 24.40
N GLY A 258 -5.66 -0.08 25.01
CA GLY A 258 -4.41 0.57 25.39
C GLY A 258 -3.94 0.11 26.77
N PHE A 259 -2.63 0.13 26.99
CA PHE A 259 -1.97 -0.21 28.25
C PHE A 259 -1.19 1.00 28.77
N ALA A 260 -1.36 1.31 30.06
CA ALA A 260 -0.60 2.38 30.71
C ALA A 260 0.88 1.99 30.88
N GLU A 261 1.13 0.71 31.13
CA GLU A 261 2.47 0.12 31.15
C GLU A 261 2.59 -0.88 30.00
N PRO A 262 3.67 -0.80 29.19
CA PRO A 262 3.87 -1.72 28.08
C PRO A 262 3.94 -3.18 28.54
N ILE A 263 3.26 -4.06 27.83
CA ILE A 263 3.23 -5.50 28.13
C ILE A 263 4.10 -6.28 27.13
N GLY A 264 4.78 -7.32 27.60
CA GLY A 264 5.58 -8.21 26.74
C GLY A 264 5.50 -9.70 27.07
N ALA A 265 4.97 -10.06 28.25
CA ALA A 265 4.86 -11.47 28.65
C ALA A 265 3.83 -12.23 27.79
N PRO A 266 4.19 -13.38 27.17
CA PRO A 266 3.28 -14.16 26.32
C PRO A 266 1.95 -14.53 26.99
N GLU A 267 1.96 -14.85 28.28
CA GLU A 267 0.76 -15.18 29.06
C GLU A 267 -0.15 -13.96 29.22
N THR A 268 0.45 -12.77 29.32
CA THR A 268 -0.29 -11.51 29.40
C THR A 268 -0.90 -11.16 28.05
N LEU A 269 -0.18 -11.34 26.95
CA LEU A 269 -0.70 -11.17 25.59
C LEU A 269 -1.85 -12.14 25.31
N HIS A 270 -1.72 -13.41 25.69
CA HIS A 270 -2.79 -14.40 25.61
C HIS A 270 -4.03 -13.99 26.39
N ARG A 271 -3.86 -13.58 27.66
CA ARG A 271 -4.96 -13.15 28.52
C ARG A 271 -5.72 -11.96 27.94
N TYR A 272 -5.02 -10.97 27.39
CA TYR A 272 -5.69 -9.83 26.76
C TYR A 272 -6.30 -10.16 25.41
N THR A 273 -5.70 -11.09 24.64
CA THR A 273 -6.31 -11.62 23.42
C THR A 273 -7.65 -12.29 23.71
N ALA A 274 -7.74 -13.09 24.76
CA ALA A 274 -9.01 -13.72 25.18
C ALA A 274 -10.09 -12.67 25.52
N LYS A 275 -9.72 -11.61 26.25
CA LYS A 275 -10.63 -10.51 26.59
C LYS A 275 -11.10 -9.76 25.34
N LEU A 276 -10.20 -9.48 24.40
CA LEU A 276 -10.55 -8.84 23.13
C LEU A 276 -11.47 -9.73 22.28
N CYS A 277 -11.22 -11.05 22.25
CA CYS A 277 -12.09 -11.99 21.54
C CYS A 277 -13.51 -11.96 22.11
N GLN A 278 -13.67 -11.91 23.44
CA GLN A 278 -14.99 -11.80 24.06
C GLN A 278 -15.69 -10.50 23.64
N GLN A 279 -15.01 -9.35 23.77
CA GLN A 279 -15.57 -8.05 23.40
C GLN A 279 -15.93 -7.98 21.91
N LEU A 280 -15.10 -8.56 21.04
CA LEU A 280 -15.39 -8.62 19.61
C LEU A 280 -16.61 -9.49 19.33
N CYS A 281 -16.75 -10.64 19.99
CA CYS A 281 -17.93 -11.49 19.84
C CYS A 281 -19.22 -10.75 20.25
N ASP A 282 -19.18 -9.94 21.31
CA ASP A 282 -20.31 -9.12 21.73
C ASP A 282 -20.65 -8.06 20.65
N ALA A 283 -19.64 -7.43 20.06
CA ALA A 283 -19.82 -6.48 18.96
C ALA A 283 -20.39 -7.12 17.68
N LEU A 284 -19.90 -8.31 17.33
CA LEU A 284 -20.41 -9.11 16.21
C LEU A 284 -21.85 -9.57 16.48
N GLN A 285 -22.20 -9.84 17.75
CA GLN A 285 -23.54 -10.24 18.13
C GLN A 285 -24.56 -9.13 17.92
N MET A 286 -24.23 -7.90 18.30
CA MET A 286 -25.09 -6.73 18.04
C MET A 286 -25.36 -6.51 16.55
N ARG A 287 -24.43 -6.94 15.68
CA ARG A 287 -24.53 -6.83 14.23
C ARG A 287 -25.06 -8.10 13.54
N MET A 288 -25.36 -9.17 14.28
CA MET A 288 -25.85 -10.46 13.77
C MET A 288 -24.96 -11.14 12.70
N ILE A 289 -23.65 -10.91 12.78
CA ILE A 289 -22.64 -11.44 11.85
C ILE A 289 -21.62 -12.32 12.59
N GLY A 290 -20.85 -13.11 11.84
CA GLY A 290 -19.72 -13.90 12.32
C GLY A 290 -18.41 -13.48 11.66
N ALA A 291 -17.28 -13.67 12.34
CA ALA A 291 -15.97 -13.43 11.76
C ALA A 291 -15.53 -14.63 10.92
N SER A 292 -15.12 -14.38 9.68
CA SER A 292 -14.45 -15.37 8.81
C SER A 292 -12.96 -15.08 8.63
N GLN A 293 -12.52 -13.88 9.00
CA GLN A 293 -11.10 -13.53 9.12
C GLN A 293 -10.90 -12.54 10.28
N LEU A 294 -9.85 -12.78 11.06
CA LEU A 294 -9.45 -11.95 12.19
C LEU A 294 -8.05 -11.42 12.00
N ASP A 295 -7.85 -10.17 12.39
CA ASP A 295 -6.54 -9.53 12.50
C ASP A 295 -6.33 -9.02 13.91
N LEU A 296 -5.27 -9.49 14.55
CA LEU A 296 -4.82 -9.01 15.85
C LEU A 296 -3.53 -8.21 15.67
N LEU A 297 -3.60 -6.92 15.93
CA LEU A 297 -2.50 -5.97 15.78
C LEU A 297 -1.93 -5.64 17.17
N PHE A 298 -0.60 -5.62 17.26
CA PHE A 298 0.18 -5.25 18.43
C PHE A 298 1.02 -4.01 18.07
N VAL A 299 0.64 -2.87 18.62
CA VAL A 299 1.39 -1.62 18.46
C VAL A 299 2.42 -1.55 19.58
N ARG A 300 3.69 -1.50 19.19
CA ARG A 300 4.85 -1.39 20.07
C ARG A 300 5.19 0.08 20.34
N ILE A 301 5.93 0.32 21.41
CA ILE A 301 6.42 1.65 21.79
C ILE A 301 7.27 2.30 20.68
N ASP A 302 7.99 1.49 19.90
CA ASP A 302 8.81 1.96 18.78
C ASP A 302 8.00 2.23 17.49
N SER A 303 6.67 2.39 17.63
CA SER A 303 5.72 2.60 16.54
C SER A 303 5.68 1.46 15.50
N ARG A 304 6.28 0.31 15.81
CA ARG A 304 6.15 -0.89 14.99
C ARG A 304 4.82 -1.58 15.26
N ILE A 305 4.30 -2.22 14.24
CA ILE A 305 3.05 -2.97 14.30
C ILE A 305 3.36 -4.41 13.92
N GLU A 306 3.22 -5.31 14.88
CA GLU A 306 3.20 -6.74 14.62
C GLU A 306 1.75 -7.17 14.43
N ALA A 307 1.48 -8.09 13.51
CA ALA A 307 0.12 -8.50 13.21
C ALA A 307 -0.03 -10.00 13.00
N ILE A 308 -1.09 -10.57 13.56
CA ILE A 308 -1.53 -11.94 13.31
C ILE A 308 -2.80 -11.88 12.47
N ARG A 309 -2.75 -12.46 11.28
CA ARG A 309 -3.93 -12.74 10.46
C ARG A 309 -4.32 -14.21 10.57
N ALA A 310 -5.60 -14.47 10.84
CA ALA A 310 -6.14 -15.82 10.92
C ALA A 310 -7.49 -15.93 10.19
N GLY A 311 -7.56 -16.83 9.21
CA GLY A 311 -8.80 -17.17 8.50
C GLY A 311 -9.54 -18.32 9.16
N LEU A 312 -10.86 -18.28 9.14
CA LEU A 312 -11.73 -19.36 9.61
C LEU A 312 -12.42 -20.03 8.42
N ALA A 313 -12.50 -21.36 8.44
CA ALA A 313 -13.20 -22.14 7.43
C ALA A 313 -14.73 -21.91 7.45
N ARG A 314 -15.28 -21.51 8.60
CA ARG A 314 -16.68 -21.14 8.77
C ARG A 314 -16.79 -19.89 9.63
N PRO A 315 -17.73 -18.97 9.34
CA PRO A 315 -17.96 -17.79 10.17
C PRO A 315 -18.23 -18.21 11.62
N SER A 316 -17.55 -17.58 12.56
CA SER A 316 -17.63 -17.94 13.98
C SER A 316 -17.84 -16.71 14.85
N ARG A 317 -18.56 -16.90 15.96
CA ARG A 317 -18.73 -15.94 17.06
C ARG A 317 -18.44 -16.60 18.42
N ASP A 318 -17.64 -17.67 18.42
CA ASP A 318 -17.22 -18.39 19.62
C ASP A 318 -15.87 -17.86 20.12
N ALA A 319 -15.90 -17.11 21.22
CA ALA A 319 -14.71 -16.48 21.79
C ALA A 319 -13.60 -17.49 22.15
N ALA A 320 -13.94 -18.70 22.63
CA ALA A 320 -12.95 -19.70 22.99
C ALA A 320 -12.23 -20.23 21.75
N ARG A 321 -12.97 -20.48 20.67
CA ARG A 321 -12.41 -20.90 19.38
C ARG A 321 -11.52 -19.82 18.77
N LEU A 322 -11.96 -18.57 18.79
CA LEU A 322 -11.17 -17.43 18.28
C LEU A 322 -9.88 -17.24 19.08
N THR A 323 -9.98 -17.33 20.42
CA THR A 323 -8.83 -17.21 21.32
C THR A 323 -7.80 -18.29 21.05
N ARG A 324 -8.22 -19.55 20.90
CA ARG A 324 -7.29 -20.65 20.60
C ARG A 324 -6.57 -20.44 19.26
N LEU A 325 -7.33 -20.07 18.22
CA LEU A 325 -6.77 -19.82 16.88
C LEU A 325 -5.70 -18.74 16.86
N LEU A 326 -5.91 -17.66 17.61
CA LEU A 326 -4.94 -16.56 17.72
C LEU A 326 -3.80 -16.92 18.68
N GLY A 327 -4.11 -17.60 19.79
CA GLY A 327 -3.14 -18.00 20.83
C GLY A 327 -1.97 -18.80 20.26
N ASP A 328 -2.27 -19.80 19.43
CA ASP A 328 -1.25 -20.64 18.77
C ASP A 328 -0.23 -19.82 17.95
N ARG A 329 -0.58 -18.57 17.58
CA ARG A 329 0.28 -17.66 16.80
C ARG A 329 0.89 -16.54 17.65
N ILE A 330 0.46 -16.34 18.90
CA ILE A 330 1.00 -15.28 19.78
C ILE A 330 2.49 -15.50 20.04
N GLU A 331 2.95 -16.75 20.12
CA GLU A 331 4.37 -17.07 20.33
C GLU A 331 5.28 -16.62 19.18
N THR A 332 4.71 -16.36 18.00
CA THR A 332 5.46 -15.87 16.84
C THR A 332 5.70 -14.36 16.87
N ILE A 333 5.07 -13.65 17.81
CA ILE A 333 5.14 -12.19 17.92
C ILE A 333 6.33 -11.79 18.80
N ASP A 334 7.17 -10.91 18.26
CA ASP A 334 8.21 -10.24 19.03
C ASP A 334 7.65 -8.96 19.67
N PRO A 335 7.38 -8.94 20.99
CA PRO A 335 6.91 -7.74 21.67
C PRO A 335 7.97 -6.63 21.75
N GLY A 336 9.25 -6.96 21.49
CA GLY A 336 10.38 -6.03 21.55
C GLY A 336 10.43 -5.24 22.86
N PRO A 337 10.41 -3.89 22.82
CA PRO A 337 10.46 -3.05 24.02
C PRO A 337 9.14 -3.05 24.82
N GLY A 338 8.07 -3.62 24.26
CA GLY A 338 6.75 -3.70 24.87
C GLY A 338 5.63 -3.24 23.94
N VAL A 339 4.46 -3.82 24.15
CA VAL A 339 3.21 -3.51 23.43
C VAL A 339 2.41 -2.51 24.26
N GLU A 340 2.13 -1.35 23.68
CA GLU A 340 1.32 -0.28 24.29
C GLU A 340 -0.16 -0.38 23.94
N ARG A 341 -0.49 -1.03 22.80
CA ARG A 341 -1.87 -1.16 22.33
C ARG A 341 -2.08 -2.45 21.55
N MET A 342 -3.18 -3.14 21.86
CA MET A 342 -3.67 -4.29 21.11
C MET A 342 -5.02 -3.97 20.47
N THR A 343 -5.17 -4.30 19.19
CA THR A 343 -6.42 -4.10 18.44
C THR A 343 -6.81 -5.40 17.76
N LEU A 344 -8.02 -5.89 18.01
CA LEU A 344 -8.59 -7.04 17.33
C LEU A 344 -9.67 -6.58 16.36
N VAL A 345 -9.54 -6.98 15.09
CA VAL A 345 -10.43 -6.57 13.99
C VAL A 345 -11.00 -7.82 13.31
N ALA A 346 -12.30 -7.82 13.05
CA ALA A 346 -12.91 -8.79 12.14
C ALA A 346 -12.80 -8.26 10.71
N SER A 347 -11.70 -8.57 10.01
CA SER A 347 -11.40 -8.02 8.68
C SER A 347 -12.23 -8.62 7.56
N ARG A 348 -12.81 -9.80 7.79
CA ARG A 348 -13.90 -10.33 6.97
C ARG A 348 -14.98 -10.91 7.86
N THR A 349 -16.21 -10.53 7.56
CA THR A 349 -17.39 -10.96 8.28
C THR A 349 -18.42 -11.51 7.32
N ASP A 350 -19.10 -12.57 7.73
CA ASP A 350 -20.12 -13.25 6.94
C ASP A 350 -21.29 -13.63 7.85
N ASN A 351 -22.43 -13.97 7.26
CA ASN A 351 -23.59 -14.43 8.02
C ASN A 351 -23.30 -15.81 8.64
N LEU A 352 -23.74 -16.01 9.89
CA LEU A 352 -23.55 -17.27 10.64
C LEU A 352 -24.39 -18.43 10.07
N ILE A 353 -25.46 -18.12 9.33
CA ILE A 353 -26.31 -19.07 8.63
C ILE A 353 -26.17 -18.79 7.13
N PRO A 354 -25.78 -19.77 6.30
CA PRO A 354 -25.81 -19.58 4.85
C PRO A 354 -27.25 -19.36 4.40
N LEU A 355 -27.50 -18.27 3.67
CA LEU A 355 -28.75 -18.11 2.93
C LEU A 355 -28.89 -19.31 1.97
N PRO A 356 -30.06 -19.98 1.90
CA PRO A 356 -30.26 -21.05 0.94
C PRO A 356 -30.09 -20.50 -0.48
N GLY A 357 -29.03 -20.90 -1.20
CA GLY A 357 -28.83 -20.57 -2.62
C GLY A 357 -27.46 -20.03 -3.06
N GLY A 358 -26.47 -19.90 -2.18
CA GLY A 358 -25.12 -19.46 -2.59
C GLY A 358 -24.33 -20.55 -3.31
N VAL A 359 -24.33 -20.52 -4.64
CA VAL A 359 -23.50 -21.40 -5.49
C VAL A 359 -22.02 -21.14 -5.21
N LEU A 360 -21.27 -22.20 -4.89
CA LEU A 360 -19.81 -22.22 -4.94
C LEU A 360 -19.39 -22.29 -6.42
N GLY A 361 -19.10 -21.14 -7.04
CA GLY A 361 -18.67 -21.03 -8.44
C GLY A 361 -18.11 -19.64 -8.75
N GLU A 362 -17.10 -19.59 -9.61
CA GLU A 362 -16.24 -18.44 -9.91
C GLU A 362 -16.95 -17.15 -10.36
N ALA A 363 -16.49 -16.05 -9.74
CA ALA A 363 -16.41 -14.62 -10.14
C ALA A 363 -17.65 -13.85 -10.64
N PRO A 364 -17.80 -12.61 -10.14
CA PRO A 364 -17.69 -11.43 -10.99
C PRO A 364 -16.24 -10.91 -11.00
N PRO A 365 -15.71 -10.43 -12.14
CA PRO A 365 -14.66 -9.43 -12.11
C PRO A 365 -15.25 -8.05 -11.74
N ARG A 366 -14.37 -7.16 -11.27
CA ARG A 366 -14.56 -5.81 -10.70
C ARG A 366 -15.06 -5.74 -9.26
N ASP A 367 -14.10 -5.83 -8.33
CA ASP A 367 -14.13 -4.99 -7.13
C ASP A 367 -12.69 -4.68 -6.65
N ILE A 368 -12.25 -3.43 -6.86
CA ILE A 368 -10.97 -2.90 -6.34
C ILE A 368 -11.05 -1.43 -5.84
N SER A 369 -12.01 -0.95 -5.05
CA SER A 369 -13.47 -0.91 -5.20
C SER A 369 -13.81 0.48 -5.78
N GLU A 370 -14.94 0.64 -6.48
CA GLU A 370 -15.32 1.93 -7.13
C GLU A 370 -15.21 3.17 -6.23
#